data_AF-A0A2J8LFU3-F1
#
_entry.id   AF-A0A2J8LFU3-F1
#
_cell.length_a   1.000
_cell.length_b   1.000
_cell.length_c   1.000
_cell.angle_alpha   90.00
_cell.angle_beta   90.00
_cell.angle_gamma   90.00
#
_symmetry.space_group_name_H-M   'P 1'
#
loop_
_entity.id
_entity.type
_entity.pdbx_description
1 polymer ?
#
loop_
_entity_poly.entity_id
_entity_poly.type
_entity_poly.pdbx_seq_one_letter_code
_entity_poly.pdbx_strand_id
1 'polypeptide(L)'
;FQVPWLESVLIVVSNNIDEEALARLAQEGSEVNVIGIGTSVVTCPQQPSLGGVYKLVAVGGQPRMKLTEDPEKQTLPGSKAAFRLLGSDGSPLMDMLQLAEEPVPQAGQELRVWPPGAREPCTVRPAQLCEPLPSLAESRALAQLSLSRLSPEHRRLQSPAQYQVGGRPALSFCPVHPRPHPAHRSPPLLPAGGAVREAAGPGEQSVCGAVPLRVGAGLTGNNTNHSLFPT
;
A
#
# COMPACT_ATOMS: atom_id res chain seq x y z
N PHE A 1 -51.88 25.10 -13.09
CA PHE A 1 -51.81 24.74 -11.67
C PHE A 1 -51.02 25.73 -10.79
N GLN A 2 -50.32 26.75 -11.32
CA GLN A 2 -49.66 27.82 -10.52
C GLN A 2 -48.89 27.31 -9.27
N VAL A 3 -48.08 26.27 -9.43
CA VAL A 3 -47.28 25.65 -8.35
C VAL A 3 -45.79 25.69 -8.69
N PRO A 4 -45.09 26.79 -8.39
CA PRO A 4 -43.68 26.99 -8.78
C PRO A 4 -42.71 25.98 -8.17
N TRP A 5 -43.03 25.41 -7.00
CA TRP A 5 -42.17 24.41 -6.34
C TRP A 5 -42.08 23.09 -7.11
N LEU A 6 -43.05 22.80 -7.99
CA LEU A 6 -43.09 21.55 -8.75
C LEU A 6 -41.89 21.42 -9.70
N GLU A 7 -41.40 22.55 -10.22
CA GLU A 7 -40.22 22.64 -11.08
C GLU A 7 -38.91 22.31 -10.33
N SER A 8 -38.92 22.36 -8.99
CA SER A 8 -37.76 22.10 -8.14
C SER A 8 -37.77 20.72 -7.47
N VAL A 9 -38.76 19.88 -7.79
CA VAL A 9 -38.86 18.51 -7.24
C VAL A 9 -37.72 17.67 -7.79
N LEU A 10 -37.03 16.98 -6.88
CA LEU A 10 -35.89 16.13 -7.25
C LEU A 10 -36.36 14.88 -7.99
N ILE A 11 -35.75 14.62 -9.14
CA ILE A 11 -35.89 13.38 -9.91
C ILE A 11 -34.78 12.42 -9.47
N VAL A 12 -35.18 11.27 -8.92
CA VAL A 12 -34.28 10.22 -8.43
C VAL A 12 -34.44 8.96 -9.26
N VAL A 13 -33.34 8.36 -9.70
CA VAL A 13 -33.33 7.10 -10.48
C VAL A 13 -32.42 6.07 -9.83
N SER A 14 -32.75 4.77 -9.89
CA SER A 14 -31.94 3.75 -9.21
C SER A 14 -31.89 2.35 -9.84
N ASN A 15 -32.46 2.17 -11.04
CA ASN A 15 -32.63 0.84 -11.63
C ASN A 15 -31.51 0.51 -12.61
N ASN A 16 -30.75 -0.57 -12.33
CA ASN A 16 -29.73 -1.14 -13.21
C ASN A 16 -28.77 -0.11 -13.83
N ILE A 17 -28.28 0.83 -13.02
CA ILE A 17 -27.31 1.83 -13.46
C ILE A 17 -25.91 1.22 -13.41
N ASP A 18 -25.22 1.20 -14.55
CA ASP A 18 -23.80 0.87 -14.70
C ASP A 18 -23.01 2.15 -15.08
N GLU A 19 -21.71 2.03 -15.35
CA GLU A 19 -20.84 3.16 -15.68
C GLU A 19 -21.27 3.88 -16.97
N GLU A 20 -21.81 3.15 -17.94
CA GLU A 20 -22.28 3.74 -19.21
C GLU A 20 -23.59 4.51 -19.01
N ALA A 21 -24.56 3.92 -18.31
CA ALA A 21 -25.80 4.58 -17.94
C ALA A 21 -25.54 5.79 -17.05
N LEU A 22 -24.62 5.69 -16.09
CA LEU A 22 -24.19 6.80 -15.25
C LEU A 22 -23.60 7.94 -16.09
N ALA A 23 -22.71 7.64 -17.04
CA ALA A 23 -22.13 8.65 -17.92
C ALA A 23 -23.18 9.36 -18.77
N ARG A 24 -24.19 8.65 -19.27
CA ARG A 24 -25.32 9.26 -20.02
C ARG A 24 -26.18 10.15 -19.12
N LEU A 25 -26.51 9.70 -17.91
CA LEU A 25 -27.35 10.45 -16.97
C LEU A 25 -26.63 11.64 -16.32
N ALA A 26 -25.29 11.63 -16.31
CA ALA A 26 -24.46 12.72 -15.79
C ALA A 26 -24.09 13.77 -16.85
N GLN A 27 -24.46 13.57 -18.13
CA GLN A 27 -24.25 14.56 -19.20
C GLN A 27 -25.14 15.80 -19.01
N GLU A 28 -24.67 16.92 -19.56
CA GLU A 28 -25.43 18.17 -19.61
C GLU A 28 -26.77 17.95 -20.35
N GLY A 29 -27.88 18.38 -19.72
CA GLY A 29 -29.23 18.23 -20.27
C GLY A 29 -30.06 17.11 -19.63
N SER A 30 -29.50 16.31 -18.73
CA SER A 30 -30.26 15.40 -17.88
C SER A 30 -31.01 16.15 -16.77
N GLU A 31 -32.30 15.84 -16.58
CA GLU A 31 -33.12 16.41 -15.49
C GLU A 31 -32.97 15.63 -14.17
N VAL A 32 -32.22 14.53 -14.18
CA VAL A 32 -32.03 13.67 -13.00
C VAL A 32 -31.13 14.37 -11.97
N ASN A 33 -31.59 14.45 -10.72
CA ASN A 33 -30.84 15.08 -9.64
C ASN A 33 -30.07 14.09 -8.77
N VAL A 34 -30.58 12.86 -8.61
CA VAL A 34 -29.97 11.83 -7.76
C VAL A 34 -29.98 10.48 -8.47
N ILE A 35 -28.83 9.79 -8.42
CA ILE A 35 -28.64 8.47 -9.02
C ILE A 35 -28.26 7.49 -7.92
N GLY A 36 -29.14 6.52 -7.66
CA GLY A 36 -28.87 5.38 -6.79
C GLY A 36 -28.24 4.25 -7.59
N ILE A 37 -27.11 3.73 -7.14
CA ILE A 37 -26.45 2.58 -7.79
C ILE A 37 -26.32 1.47 -6.74
N GLY A 38 -26.94 0.33 -7.03
CA GLY A 38 -26.93 -0.84 -6.16
C GLY A 38 -25.94 -1.88 -6.65
N THR A 39 -26.47 -2.90 -7.34
CA THR A 39 -25.76 -4.11 -7.75
C THR A 39 -24.40 -3.83 -8.39
N SER A 40 -24.30 -2.93 -9.36
CA SER A 40 -23.05 -2.66 -10.09
C SER A 40 -21.90 -2.19 -9.19
N VAL A 41 -22.19 -1.39 -8.15
CA VAL A 41 -21.20 -0.91 -7.17
C VAL A 41 -20.75 -2.03 -6.23
N VAL A 42 -21.64 -2.95 -5.87
CA VAL A 42 -21.36 -4.02 -4.90
C VAL A 42 -20.68 -5.21 -5.56
N THR A 43 -21.11 -5.60 -6.76
CA THR A 43 -20.68 -6.84 -7.41
C THR A 43 -19.52 -6.64 -8.36
N CYS A 44 -19.24 -5.41 -8.79
CA CYS A 44 -18.18 -5.08 -9.76
C CYS A 44 -18.18 -6.04 -10.95
N PRO A 45 -19.28 -6.12 -11.75
CA PRO A 45 -19.54 -7.26 -12.65
C PRO A 45 -18.44 -7.50 -13.70
N GLN A 46 -17.71 -6.46 -14.11
CA GLN A 46 -16.59 -6.57 -15.06
C GLN A 46 -15.32 -7.16 -14.44
N GLN A 47 -15.13 -6.98 -13.14
CA GLN A 47 -13.99 -7.49 -12.39
C GLN A 47 -14.42 -7.76 -10.93
N PRO A 48 -15.12 -8.87 -10.66
CA PRO A 48 -15.69 -9.16 -9.34
C PRO A 48 -14.63 -9.56 -8.30
N SER A 49 -13.36 -9.61 -8.71
CA SER A 49 -12.25 -9.93 -7.83
C SER A 49 -11.06 -9.02 -8.08
N LEU A 50 -10.46 -8.53 -6.99
CA LEU A 50 -9.30 -7.64 -7.04
C LEU A 50 -7.99 -8.39 -7.32
N GLY A 51 -7.99 -9.74 -7.29
CA GLY A 51 -6.78 -10.55 -7.40
C GLY A 51 -5.83 -10.40 -6.21
N GLY A 52 -6.34 -9.99 -5.04
CA GLY A 52 -5.55 -9.83 -3.82
C GLY A 52 -4.86 -11.14 -3.42
N VAL A 53 -3.59 -11.05 -3.05
CA VAL A 53 -2.80 -12.21 -2.61
C VAL A 53 -2.31 -12.03 -1.19
N TYR A 54 -2.41 -13.09 -0.39
CA TYR A 54 -1.75 -13.19 0.90
C TYR A 54 -0.48 -14.03 0.75
N LYS A 55 0.68 -13.49 1.17
CA LYS A 55 1.99 -14.15 1.04
C LYS A 55 2.77 -14.01 2.33
N LEU A 56 3.37 -15.12 2.77
CA LEU A 56 4.29 -15.15 3.89
C LEU A 56 5.61 -14.48 3.48
N VAL A 57 6.00 -13.44 4.21
CA VAL A 57 7.24 -12.67 3.92
C VAL A 57 8.35 -12.88 4.95
N ALA A 58 8.03 -13.39 6.15
CA ALA A 58 9.01 -13.72 7.18
C ALA A 58 8.47 -14.77 8.17
N VAL A 59 9.35 -15.60 8.75
CA VAL A 59 9.05 -16.53 9.85
C VAL A 59 10.18 -16.49 10.85
N GLY A 60 9.89 -16.24 12.13
CA GLY A 60 10.93 -16.16 13.18
C GLY A 60 11.99 -15.09 12.88
N GLY A 61 11.59 -13.95 12.32
CA GLY A 61 12.50 -12.88 11.87
C GLY A 61 13.26 -13.19 10.57
N GLN A 62 13.18 -14.42 10.05
CA GLN A 62 13.89 -14.81 8.82
C GLN A 62 13.05 -14.50 7.57
N PRO A 63 13.57 -13.72 6.60
CA PRO A 63 12.86 -13.39 5.37
C PRO A 63 12.51 -14.63 4.54
N ARG A 64 11.33 -14.63 3.92
CA ARG A 64 10.85 -15.67 3.01
C ARG A 64 10.50 -15.07 1.66
N MET A 65 10.95 -15.73 0.60
CA MET A 65 10.64 -15.38 -0.78
C MET A 65 10.03 -16.60 -1.46
N LYS A 66 8.91 -16.42 -2.15
CA LYS A 66 8.43 -17.41 -3.11
C LYS A 66 9.22 -17.26 -4.40
N LEU A 67 9.98 -18.30 -4.75
CA LEU A 67 10.59 -18.43 -6.06
C LEU A 67 9.59 -19.01 -7.05
N THR A 68 9.62 -18.50 -8.26
CA THR A 68 8.74 -18.91 -9.36
C THR A 68 9.44 -18.56 -10.67
N GLU A 69 9.19 -19.36 -11.69
CA GLU A 69 9.72 -19.17 -13.05
C GLU A 69 9.26 -17.86 -13.68
N ASP A 70 8.13 -17.32 -13.22
CA ASP A 70 7.61 -16.02 -13.61
C ASP A 70 8.14 -14.92 -12.67
N PRO A 71 9.08 -14.07 -13.12
CA PRO A 71 9.69 -13.05 -12.27
C PRO A 71 8.68 -12.06 -11.67
N GLU A 72 7.56 -11.82 -12.35
CA GLU A 72 6.51 -10.89 -11.88
C GLU A 72 5.73 -11.44 -10.68
N LYS A 73 5.76 -12.76 -10.49
CA LYS A 73 5.09 -13.44 -9.38
C LYS A 73 6.02 -13.69 -8.18
N GLN A 74 7.27 -13.22 -8.26
CA GLN A 74 8.21 -13.29 -7.14
C GLN A 74 7.82 -12.28 -6.05
N THR A 75 7.85 -12.73 -4.80
CA THR A 75 7.46 -11.89 -3.66
C THR A 75 8.67 -11.20 -3.07
N LEU A 76 8.54 -9.92 -2.70
CA LEU A 76 9.57 -9.23 -1.91
C LEU A 76 9.66 -9.83 -0.50
N PRO A 77 10.84 -10.28 -0.05
CA PRO A 77 11.01 -10.91 1.26
C PRO A 77 11.00 -9.87 2.38
N GLY A 78 10.88 -10.34 3.63
CA GLY A 78 11.04 -9.53 4.84
C GLY A 78 9.80 -8.75 5.27
N SER A 79 9.76 -8.34 6.55
CA SER A 79 8.75 -7.42 7.06
C SER A 79 9.01 -6.01 6.52
N LYS A 80 7.97 -5.35 6.00
CA LYS A 80 8.09 -4.08 5.29
C LYS A 80 7.17 -3.01 5.86
N ALA A 81 7.62 -1.77 5.76
CA ALA A 81 6.81 -0.58 5.91
C ALA A 81 6.64 0.10 4.54
N ALA A 82 5.46 0.67 4.31
CA ALA A 82 5.13 1.38 3.08
C ALA A 82 4.96 2.87 3.36
N PHE A 83 5.52 3.70 2.51
CA PHE A 83 5.46 5.15 2.62
C PHE A 83 5.06 5.75 1.28
N ARG A 84 4.07 6.64 1.27
CA ARG A 84 3.79 7.49 0.13
C ARG A 84 4.64 8.75 0.23
N LEU A 85 5.49 8.98 -0.77
CA LEU A 85 6.36 10.16 -0.86
C LEU A 85 5.62 11.27 -1.59
N LEU A 86 5.48 12.43 -0.95
CA LEU A 86 4.77 13.59 -1.51
C LEU A 86 5.74 14.71 -1.94
N GLY A 87 5.41 15.40 -3.02
CA GLY A 87 6.07 16.62 -3.47
C GLY A 87 5.69 17.84 -2.62
N SER A 88 6.33 18.98 -2.86
CA SER A 88 6.06 20.24 -2.14
C SER A 88 4.64 20.78 -2.39
N ASP A 89 4.04 20.43 -3.51
CA ASP A 89 2.66 20.72 -3.89
C ASP A 89 1.65 19.70 -3.33
N GLY A 90 2.14 18.68 -2.61
CA GLY A 90 1.40 17.54 -2.09
C GLY A 90 1.04 16.49 -3.15
N SER A 91 1.54 16.60 -4.38
CA SER A 91 1.38 15.55 -5.39
C SER A 91 2.10 14.26 -4.96
N PRO A 92 1.54 13.07 -5.21
CA PRO A 92 2.24 11.82 -4.96
C PRO A 92 3.39 11.65 -5.96
N LEU A 93 4.61 11.54 -5.45
CA LEU A 93 5.81 11.27 -6.26
C LEU A 93 5.94 9.77 -6.54
N MET A 94 5.84 8.95 -5.49
CA MET A 94 5.90 7.48 -5.56
C MET A 94 5.48 6.84 -4.24
N ASP A 95 5.17 5.55 -4.28
CA ASP A 95 5.11 4.69 -3.10
C ASP A 95 6.45 3.94 -2.94
N MET A 96 7.00 4.00 -1.73
CA MET A 96 8.28 3.42 -1.37
C MET A 96 8.08 2.33 -0.31
N LEU A 97 8.64 1.15 -0.58
CA LEU A 97 8.78 0.08 0.40
C LEU A 97 10.19 0.08 1.00
N GLN A 98 10.28 -0.12 2.31
CA GLN A 98 11.54 -0.39 3.02
C GLN A 98 11.32 -1.47 4.08
N LEU A 99 12.40 -2.06 4.59
CA LEU A 99 12.30 -2.99 5.72
C LEU A 99 11.75 -2.25 6.95
N ALA A 100 10.94 -2.93 7.74
CA ALA A 100 10.33 -2.35 8.94
C ALA A 100 11.36 -1.93 10.00
N GLU A 101 12.59 -2.41 9.89
CA GLU A 101 13.72 -2.13 10.80
C GLU A 101 14.57 -0.95 10.32
N GLU A 102 14.39 -0.51 9.06
CA GLU A 102 15.07 0.66 8.55
C GLU A 102 14.53 1.94 9.21
N PRO A 103 15.38 2.95 9.45
CA PRO A 103 14.93 4.25 9.92
C PRO A 103 13.82 4.82 9.03
N VAL A 104 12.77 5.34 9.65
CA VAL A 104 11.68 6.01 8.95
C VAL A 104 12.28 7.16 8.12
N PRO A 105 11.93 7.28 6.82
CA PRO A 105 12.40 8.40 6.01
C PRO A 105 11.97 9.72 6.65
N GLN A 106 12.66 10.81 6.35
CA GLN A 106 12.26 12.14 6.80
C GLN A 106 11.91 13.04 5.62
N ALA A 107 10.95 13.94 5.84
CA ALA A 107 10.69 15.02 4.90
C ALA A 107 11.97 15.84 4.68
N GLY A 108 12.23 16.23 3.43
CA GLY A 108 13.42 16.96 3.01
C GLY A 108 14.69 16.12 2.91
N GLN A 109 14.67 14.83 3.24
CA GLN A 109 15.83 13.96 3.07
C GLN A 109 15.96 13.47 1.62
N GLU A 110 17.16 13.43 1.05
CA GLU A 110 17.37 12.74 -0.23
C GLU A 110 17.34 11.22 -0.05
N LEU A 111 16.49 10.56 -0.81
CA LEU A 111 16.29 9.12 -0.78
C LEU A 111 16.66 8.53 -2.15
N ARG A 112 17.47 7.47 -2.14
CA ARG A 112 17.73 6.66 -3.34
C ARG A 112 16.73 5.52 -3.44
N VAL A 113 16.02 5.45 -4.55
CA VAL A 113 14.99 4.45 -4.83
C VAL A 113 15.26 3.81 -6.20
N TRP A 114 15.07 2.50 -6.32
CA TRP A 114 15.14 1.68 -7.53
C TRP A 114 13.72 1.28 -8.00
N PRO A 115 13.16 1.94 -9.01
CA PRO A 115 11.98 1.46 -9.74
C PRO A 115 12.06 -0.04 -10.09
N PRO A 116 11.02 -0.88 -9.86
CA PRO A 116 10.83 -2.15 -10.53
C PRO A 116 11.27 -2.11 -11.99
N GLY A 117 12.22 -2.99 -12.33
CA GLY A 117 12.79 -3.10 -13.68
C GLY A 117 13.85 -2.05 -14.04
N ALA A 118 14.10 -1.03 -13.22
CA ALA A 118 15.15 -0.05 -13.48
C ALA A 118 16.55 -0.60 -13.18
N ARG A 119 17.49 -0.25 -14.06
CA ARG A 119 18.92 -0.58 -13.90
C ARG A 119 19.65 0.39 -12.97
N GLU A 120 19.13 1.60 -12.86
CA GLU A 120 19.73 2.69 -12.09
C GLU A 120 18.75 3.26 -11.06
N PRO A 121 19.26 3.77 -9.92
CA PRO A 121 18.43 4.45 -8.94
C PRO A 121 17.98 5.82 -9.43
N CYS A 122 16.80 6.25 -8.96
CA CYS A 122 16.42 7.65 -8.93
C CYS A 122 16.63 8.23 -7.52
N THR A 123 16.91 9.53 -7.47
CA THR A 123 16.95 10.29 -6.21
C THR A 123 15.66 11.07 -6.06
N VAL A 124 14.99 10.92 -4.93
CA VAL A 124 13.77 11.67 -4.59
C VAL A 124 13.91 12.35 -3.24
N ARG A 125 13.33 13.54 -3.11
CA ARG A 125 13.33 14.31 -1.88
C ARG A 125 11.88 14.63 -1.50
N PRO A 126 11.21 13.78 -0.68
CA PRO A 126 9.83 14.01 -0.30
C PRO A 126 9.72 15.26 0.57
N ALA A 127 8.67 16.07 0.36
CA ALA A 127 8.34 17.18 1.25
C ALA A 127 7.50 16.73 2.45
N GLN A 128 6.80 15.59 2.36
CA GLN A 128 5.93 15.07 3.42
C GLN A 128 5.79 13.55 3.37
N LEU A 129 5.46 12.95 4.53
CA LEU A 129 5.09 11.56 4.77
C LEU A 129 3.70 11.53 5.46
N CYS A 130 2.89 10.49 5.26
CA CYS A 130 1.55 10.38 5.85
C CYS A 130 1.48 9.36 7.02
N GLU A 131 1.08 9.77 8.24
CA GLU A 131 0.43 8.99 9.34
C GLU A 131 -0.32 9.95 10.30
N PRO A 132 -1.50 9.65 10.93
CA PRO A 132 -2.15 8.35 11.29
C PRO A 132 -3.50 8.06 10.57
N LEU A 133 -4.26 7.04 11.02
CA LEU A 133 -5.57 6.59 10.48
C LEU A 133 -6.60 7.74 10.42
N PRO A 134 -6.97 8.21 9.22
CA PRO A 134 -7.90 9.32 9.07
C PRO A 134 -9.34 8.90 9.35
N SER A 135 -10.17 9.86 9.78
CA SER A 135 -11.62 9.71 9.79
C SER A 135 -12.17 9.43 8.38
N LEU A 136 -13.42 8.97 8.25
CA LEU A 136 -14.04 8.77 6.94
C LEU A 136 -14.13 10.07 6.13
N ALA A 137 -14.39 11.20 6.78
CA ALA A 137 -14.44 12.50 6.10
C ALA A 137 -13.05 12.90 5.56
N GLU A 138 -12.01 12.72 6.37
CA GLU A 138 -10.62 12.95 5.96
C GLU A 138 -10.20 11.96 4.86
N SER A 139 -10.58 10.68 4.96
CA SER A 139 -10.33 9.67 3.94
C SER A 139 -11.00 10.02 2.61
N ARG A 140 -12.25 10.49 2.65
CA ARG A 140 -13.00 10.94 1.47
C ARG A 140 -12.36 12.16 0.84
N ALA A 141 -12.04 13.17 1.64
CA ALA A 141 -11.37 14.38 1.19
C ALA A 141 -10.00 14.06 0.57
N LEU A 142 -9.24 13.16 1.21
CA LEU A 142 -7.96 12.68 0.70
C LEU A 142 -8.12 11.93 -0.62
N ALA A 143 -9.13 11.07 -0.76
CA ALA A 143 -9.40 10.35 -2.01
C ALA A 143 -9.73 11.34 -3.14
N GLN A 144 -10.59 12.33 -2.89
CA GLN A 144 -10.95 13.36 -3.85
C GLN A 144 -9.73 14.21 -4.26
N LEU A 145 -8.91 14.62 -3.28
CA LEU A 145 -7.68 15.38 -3.52
C LEU A 145 -6.62 14.56 -4.27
N SER A 146 -6.46 13.29 -3.93
CA SER A 146 -5.52 12.39 -4.59
C SER A 146 -5.92 12.17 -6.04
N LEU A 147 -7.22 11.94 -6.30
CA LEU A 147 -7.76 11.85 -7.64
C LEU A 147 -7.54 13.15 -8.41
N SER A 148 -7.78 14.32 -7.80
CA SER A 148 -7.60 15.62 -8.47
C SER A 148 -6.15 15.90 -8.85
N ARG A 149 -5.18 15.40 -8.08
CA ARG A 149 -3.74 15.50 -8.34
C ARG A 149 -3.20 14.49 -9.35
N LEU A 150 -3.91 13.38 -9.57
CA LEU A 150 -3.50 12.36 -10.53
C LEU A 150 -3.54 12.93 -11.96
N SER A 151 -2.50 12.69 -12.76
CA SER A 151 -2.45 13.21 -14.13
C SER A 151 -3.59 12.64 -14.99
N PRO A 152 -4.08 13.40 -15.99
CA PRO A 152 -5.23 12.98 -16.80
C PRO A 152 -5.05 11.61 -17.46
N GLU A 153 -3.84 11.28 -17.90
CA GLU A 153 -3.51 10.01 -18.56
C GLU A 153 -3.72 8.77 -17.66
N HIS A 154 -3.50 8.91 -16.34
CA HIS A 154 -3.71 7.86 -15.35
C HIS A 154 -5.15 7.85 -14.82
N ARG A 155 -5.92 8.93 -15.02
CA ARG A 155 -7.32 9.04 -14.60
C ARG A 155 -8.32 8.48 -15.64
N ARG A 156 -7.87 8.24 -16.87
CA ARG A 156 -8.72 7.68 -17.93
C ARG A 156 -9.25 6.31 -17.53
N LEU A 157 -10.56 6.09 -17.74
CA LEU A 157 -11.17 4.78 -17.54
C LEU A 157 -10.80 3.78 -18.64
N GLN A 158 -10.62 4.28 -19.86
CA GLN A 158 -10.25 3.48 -21.02
C GLN A 158 -8.78 3.70 -21.34
N SER A 159 -8.01 2.61 -21.37
CA SER A 159 -6.58 2.58 -21.71
C SER A 159 -5.74 3.63 -20.97
N PRO A 160 -5.71 3.62 -19.62
CA PRO A 160 -4.85 4.53 -18.86
C PRO A 160 -3.36 4.26 -19.10
N ALA A 161 -2.52 5.28 -18.88
CA ALA A 161 -1.07 5.09 -18.84
C ALA A 161 -0.67 4.18 -17.66
N GLN A 162 0.44 3.46 -17.77
CA GLN A 162 0.95 2.62 -16.69
C GLN A 162 1.65 3.47 -15.61
N TYR A 163 1.21 3.34 -14.35
CA TYR A 163 1.84 4.03 -13.21
C TYR A 163 3.09 3.26 -12.73
N GLN A 164 4.24 3.95 -12.68
CA GLN A 164 5.54 3.36 -12.32
C GLN A 164 5.69 3.20 -10.80
N VAL A 165 6.27 2.10 -10.33
CA VAL A 165 6.50 1.79 -8.88
C VAL A 165 8.01 1.67 -8.59
N GLY A 166 8.45 1.89 -7.33
CA GLY A 166 9.84 1.99 -6.79
C GLY A 166 10.17 1.13 -5.54
N GLY A 167 11.38 0.56 -5.43
CA GLY A 167 11.91 -0.12 -4.22
C GLY A 167 13.39 0.22 -3.92
N ARG A 168 13.89 0.15 -2.67
CA ARG A 168 15.27 0.57 -2.29
C ARG A 168 16.39 -0.43 -2.65
N PRO A 169 17.71 -0.05 -2.64
CA PRO A 169 18.79 -0.97 -3.02
C PRO A 169 18.90 -2.24 -2.16
N ALA A 170 18.54 -2.17 -0.87
CA ALA A 170 18.50 -3.35 0.01
C ALA A 170 17.40 -4.37 -0.38
N LEU A 171 16.42 -3.95 -1.20
CA LEU A 171 15.36 -4.80 -1.76
C LEU A 171 15.69 -5.29 -3.17
N SER A 172 16.98 -5.37 -3.52
CA SER A 172 17.43 -5.78 -4.86
C SER A 172 16.62 -6.98 -5.37
N PHE A 173 15.94 -6.79 -6.50
CA PHE A 173 15.49 -7.84 -7.42
C PHE A 173 16.71 -8.55 -8.03
N CYS A 174 17.68 -8.94 -7.20
CA CYS A 174 18.75 -9.81 -7.62
C CYS A 174 18.18 -11.23 -7.57
N PRO A 175 18.24 -12.00 -8.68
CA PRO A 175 18.07 -13.44 -8.60
C PRO A 175 19.17 -13.96 -7.67
N VAL A 176 18.80 -14.21 -6.42
CA VAL A 176 19.73 -14.71 -5.42
C VAL A 176 20.12 -16.11 -5.88
N HIS A 177 21.30 -16.26 -6.49
CA HIS A 177 21.97 -17.55 -6.46
C HIS A 177 22.10 -17.92 -4.98
N PRO A 178 21.49 -19.03 -4.53
CA PRO A 178 21.65 -19.46 -3.16
C PRO A 178 23.15 -19.72 -2.96
N ARG A 179 23.82 -18.88 -2.15
CA ARG A 179 25.16 -19.20 -1.70
C ARG A 179 25.04 -20.49 -0.88
N PRO A 180 25.85 -21.52 -1.15
CA PRO A 180 25.82 -22.74 -0.36
C PRO A 180 26.09 -22.39 1.10
N HIS A 181 25.23 -22.90 1.99
CA HIS A 181 25.44 -22.81 3.43
C HIS A 181 26.78 -23.47 3.79
N PRO A 182 27.66 -22.82 4.56
CA PRO A 182 28.74 -23.55 5.22
C PRO A 182 28.11 -24.53 6.20
N ALA A 183 28.55 -25.79 6.11
CA ALA A 183 28.09 -26.88 6.96
C ALA A 183 28.12 -26.49 8.44
N HIS A 184 27.07 -26.85 9.16
CA HIS A 184 26.97 -26.74 10.62
C HIS A 184 28.25 -27.26 11.29
N ARG A 185 29.08 -26.36 11.83
CA ARG A 185 29.95 -26.66 12.96
C ARG A 185 29.24 -26.18 14.21
N SER A 186 28.90 -27.13 15.08
CA SER A 186 28.37 -26.87 16.41
C SER A 186 29.32 -25.92 17.16
N PRO A 187 28.81 -24.87 17.84
CA PRO A 187 29.66 -24.03 18.68
C PRO A 187 30.10 -24.81 19.93
N PRO A 188 31.36 -24.68 20.37
CA PRO A 188 31.77 -25.22 21.66
C PRO A 188 31.13 -24.41 22.79
N LEU A 189 30.72 -25.11 23.85
CA LEU A 189 30.19 -24.56 25.10
C LEU A 189 31.25 -23.65 25.76
N LEU A 190 30.89 -22.39 26.02
CA LEU A 190 31.66 -21.51 26.89
C LEU A 190 31.13 -21.60 28.34
N PRO A 191 32.02 -21.58 29.35
CA PRO A 191 31.64 -21.72 30.75
C PRO A 191 31.05 -20.43 31.32
N ALA A 192 30.23 -20.61 32.36
CA ALA A 192 29.57 -19.57 33.12
C ALA A 192 30.54 -18.75 34.00
N GLY A 193 30.28 -17.45 34.11
CA GLY A 193 30.77 -16.61 35.22
C GLY A 193 31.48 -15.33 34.79
N GLY A 194 30.91 -14.18 35.14
CA GLY A 194 31.58 -12.88 35.03
C GLY A 194 30.60 -11.71 35.02
N ALA A 195 30.26 -11.19 36.20
CA ALA A 195 29.49 -9.97 36.37
C ALA A 195 30.27 -8.74 35.88
N VAL A 196 29.62 -7.83 35.15
CA VAL A 196 30.11 -6.45 34.96
C VAL A 196 28.95 -5.47 35.10
N ARG A 197 29.25 -4.41 35.84
CA ARG A 197 28.40 -3.38 36.44
C ARG A 197 27.76 -2.42 35.44
N GLU A 198 26.61 -1.89 35.87
CA GLU A 198 25.98 -0.65 35.40
C GLU A 198 26.95 0.55 35.40
N ALA A 199 26.81 1.39 34.37
CA ALA A 199 27.09 2.81 34.44
C ALA A 199 25.93 3.56 33.77
N ALA A 200 25.32 4.47 34.52
CA ALA A 200 24.14 5.25 34.16
C ALA A 200 24.51 6.69 33.77
N GLY A 201 23.69 7.26 32.88
CA GLY A 201 23.39 8.70 32.76
C GLY A 201 23.80 9.37 31.43
N PRO A 202 23.20 10.54 31.08
CA PRO A 202 21.78 10.91 31.10
C PRO A 202 21.32 11.47 29.73
N GLY A 203 20.01 11.60 29.50
CA GLY A 203 19.48 12.42 28.40
C GLY A 203 18.17 11.93 27.78
N GLU A 204 17.08 12.02 28.53
CA GLU A 204 15.74 11.95 27.95
C GLU A 204 15.51 13.12 26.99
N GLN A 205 15.37 12.81 25.70
CA GLN A 205 14.59 13.63 24.79
C GLN A 205 13.42 12.78 24.32
N SER A 206 12.22 13.22 24.68
CA SER A 206 10.94 12.65 24.26
C SER A 206 10.83 12.69 22.74
N VAL A 207 11.22 11.59 22.08
CA VAL A 207 10.88 11.33 20.69
C VAL A 207 9.46 10.78 20.68
N CYS A 208 8.49 11.58 20.24
CA CYS A 208 7.17 11.07 19.85
C CYS A 208 7.39 10.00 18.78
N GLY A 209 7.32 8.73 19.20
CA GLY A 209 7.55 7.59 18.33
C GLY A 209 6.48 7.52 17.25
N ALA A 210 6.89 7.67 15.99
CA ALA A 210 6.11 7.24 14.85
C ALA A 210 5.99 5.72 14.90
N VAL A 211 4.75 5.20 14.90
CA VAL A 211 4.49 3.76 14.87
C VAL A 211 4.11 3.40 13.43
N PRO A 212 5.07 2.89 12.63
CA PRO A 212 4.78 2.58 11.24
C PRO A 212 3.68 1.52 11.12
N LEU A 213 2.81 1.67 10.14
CA LEU A 213 1.84 0.64 9.76
C LEU A 213 2.58 -0.64 9.31
N ARG A 214 2.77 -1.60 10.23
CA ARG A 214 3.42 -2.89 9.96
C ARG A 214 2.52 -3.72 9.05
N VAL A 215 2.89 -3.85 7.78
CA VAL A 215 2.26 -4.79 6.87
C VAL A 215 2.92 -6.16 7.08
N GLY A 216 2.41 -6.89 8.08
CA GLY A 216 2.89 -8.22 8.47
C GLY A 216 2.67 -8.47 9.95
N ALA A 217 1.43 -8.79 10.34
CA ALA A 217 1.15 -9.27 11.68
C ALA A 217 1.80 -10.65 11.86
N GLY A 218 2.80 -10.75 12.75
CA GLY A 218 3.32 -12.02 13.20
C GLY A 218 2.28 -12.71 14.07
N LEU A 219 1.59 -13.70 13.51
CA LEU A 219 0.79 -14.62 14.30
C LEU A 219 1.70 -15.72 14.84
N THR A 220 2.00 -15.68 16.13
CA THR A 220 2.41 -16.87 16.88
C THR A 220 1.15 -17.66 17.21
N GLY A 221 0.79 -18.61 16.37
CA GLY A 221 -0.38 -19.46 16.57
C GLY A 221 -0.24 -20.79 15.87
N ASN A 222 -0.17 -21.86 16.66
CA ASN A 222 -0.17 -23.24 16.18
C ASN A 222 -1.53 -23.60 15.55
N ASN A 223 -1.41 -24.37 14.46
CA ASN A 223 -2.26 -25.47 14.03
C ASN A 223 -3.45 -25.31 13.05
N THR A 224 -3.37 -26.23 12.09
CA THR A 224 -4.40 -27.01 11.39
C THR A 224 -5.28 -26.34 10.33
N ASN A 225 -4.94 -26.64 9.07
CA ASN A 225 -5.84 -26.63 7.93
C ASN A 225 -7.07 -27.51 8.22
N HIS A 226 -8.26 -26.93 8.26
CA HIS A 226 -9.48 -27.61 7.90
C HIS A 226 -10.16 -26.86 6.76
N SER A 227 -10.14 -27.50 5.60
CA SER A 227 -10.94 -27.18 4.43
C SER A 227 -12.42 -27.40 4.73
N LEU A 228 -13.23 -26.35 4.77
CA LEU A 228 -14.69 -26.47 4.74
C LEU A 228 -15.29 -25.27 4.00
N PHE A 229 -15.59 -25.47 2.72
CA PHE A 229 -16.72 -24.82 2.05
C PHE A 229 -17.53 -25.94 1.40
N PRO A 230 -18.79 -26.18 1.79
CA PRO A 230 -19.70 -26.92 0.94
C PRO A 230 -20.29 -25.99 -0.13
N THR A 231 -20.65 -26.64 -1.23
CA THR A 231 -21.30 -26.19 -2.47
C THR A 231 -22.33 -25.09 -2.35
#